data_AF-A0A5J4PRE8-F1
#
_entry.id   AF-A0A5J4PRE8-F1
#
_cell.length_a   1.000
_cell.length_b   1.000
_cell.length_c   1.000
_cell.angle_alpha   90.00
_cell.angle_beta   90.00
_cell.angle_gamma   90.00
#
_symmetry.space_group_name_H-M   'P 1'
#
loop_
_entity.id
_entity.type
_entity.pdbx_description
1 polymer ?
#
loop_
_entity_poly.entity_id
_entity_poly.type
_entity_poly.pdbx_seq_one_letter_code
_entity_poly.pdbx_strand_id
1 'polypeptide(L)'
;DFLTARRTLRTSNSKLIIAAVNGCCYGRDNNPDKGDYFKYCGEEFWTFISGEDTLFTDIIEPLGHKAKEKNDVFMESYAQMINKFTKEFANEFCTDSGQINWKKLVEFNSGKKQ
;
A
#
# COMPACT_ATOMS: atom_id res chain seq x y z
N ASP A 1 -2.12 17.87 -12.44
CA ASP A 1 -2.85 18.41 -11.27
C ASP A 1 -4.35 18.42 -11.58
N PHE A 2 -5.19 18.08 -10.59
CA PHE A 2 -6.66 17.98 -10.69
C PHE A 2 -7.28 19.31 -11.11
N LEU A 3 -6.72 20.43 -10.66
CA LEU A 3 -7.17 21.77 -11.02
C LEU A 3 -6.99 22.05 -12.51
N THR A 4 -5.88 21.61 -13.11
CA THR A 4 -5.60 21.74 -14.54
C THR A 4 -6.58 20.90 -15.37
N ALA A 5 -6.79 19.64 -15.00
CA ALA A 5 -7.72 18.75 -15.70
C ALA A 5 -9.16 19.28 -15.67
N ARG A 6 -9.62 19.76 -14.50
CA ARG A 6 -10.94 20.39 -14.33
C ARG A 6 -11.11 21.61 -15.22
N ARG A 7 -10.08 22.48 -15.31
CA ARG A 7 -10.11 23.67 -16.17
C ARG A 7 -10.20 23.28 -17.64
N THR A 8 -9.33 22.39 -18.12
CA THR A 8 -9.29 21.96 -19.52
C THR A 8 -10.60 21.35 -19.98
N LEU A 9 -11.20 20.48 -19.18
CA LEU A 9 -12.44 19.78 -19.55
C LEU A 9 -13.65 20.72 -19.53
N ARG A 10 -13.70 21.69 -18.60
CA ARG A 10 -14.74 22.73 -18.57
C ARG A 10 -14.66 23.68 -19.76
N THR A 11 -13.46 24.00 -20.24
CA THR A 11 -13.26 24.88 -21.40
C THR A 11 -13.47 24.18 -22.75
N SER A 12 -13.46 22.85 -22.79
CA SER A 12 -13.60 22.06 -24.02
C SER A 12 -15.04 21.94 -24.58
N ASN A 13 -16.03 22.58 -23.94
CA ASN A 13 -17.46 22.51 -24.29
C ASN A 13 -18.01 21.06 -24.35
N SER A 14 -17.39 20.13 -23.61
CA SER A 14 -17.69 18.69 -23.63
C SER A 14 -19.05 18.33 -23.02
N LYS A 15 -19.74 19.27 -22.35
CA LYS A 15 -20.95 19.06 -21.53
C LYS A 15 -20.78 18.01 -20.41
N LEU A 16 -19.57 17.52 -20.16
CA LEU A 16 -19.27 16.56 -19.11
C LEU A 16 -19.25 17.26 -17.76
N ILE A 17 -20.04 16.73 -16.82
CA ILE A 17 -19.96 17.11 -15.40
C ILE A 17 -18.86 16.26 -14.78
N ILE A 18 -17.81 16.90 -14.29
CA ILE A 18 -16.63 16.23 -13.72
C ILE A 18 -16.49 16.64 -12.27
N ALA A 19 -16.50 15.65 -11.39
CA ALA A 19 -16.22 15.80 -9.97
C ALA A 19 -14.90 15.11 -9.63
N ALA A 20 -14.06 15.78 -8.84
CA ALA A 20 -12.88 15.15 -8.26
C ALA A 20 -13.30 14.42 -6.99
N VAL A 21 -13.00 13.13 -6.90
CA VAL A 21 -13.34 12.28 -5.76
C VAL A 21 -12.08 11.58 -5.25
N ASN A 22 -11.85 11.69 -3.94
CA ASN A 22 -10.92 10.86 -3.18
C ASN A 22 -11.71 9.70 -2.57
N GLY A 23 -11.53 8.50 -3.12
CA GLY A 23 -12.19 7.29 -2.65
C GLY A 23 -11.42 6.63 -1.52
N CYS A 24 -12.05 6.50 -0.34
CA CYS A 24 -11.50 5.80 0.80
C CYS A 24 -12.30 4.52 1.04
N CYS A 25 -11.71 3.35 0.76
CA CYS A 25 -12.43 2.07 0.80
C CYS A 25 -13.09 1.76 2.15
N TYR A 26 -12.53 2.24 3.25
CA TYR A 26 -13.01 2.00 4.61
C TYR A 26 -12.90 3.23 5.50
N GLY A 27 -13.63 3.23 6.62
CA GLY A 27 -13.75 4.36 7.53
C GLY A 27 -15.05 5.14 7.32
N ARG A 28 -15.24 6.21 8.09
CA ARG A 28 -16.40 7.10 8.00
C ARG A 28 -15.93 8.55 7.97
N ASP A 29 -16.50 9.36 7.08
CA ASP A 29 -16.31 10.80 7.04
C ASP A 29 -17.68 11.45 6.95
N ASN A 30 -18.02 12.32 7.91
CA ASN A 30 -19.30 13.00 7.94
C ASN A 30 -19.26 14.37 7.22
N ASN A 31 -18.09 14.76 6.69
CA ASN A 31 -17.90 16.03 5.99
C ASN A 31 -17.23 15.80 4.62
N PRO A 32 -17.91 15.16 3.66
CA PRO A 32 -17.27 14.70 2.43
C PRO A 32 -16.76 15.83 1.53
N ASP A 33 -17.37 17.02 1.55
CA ASP A 33 -16.89 18.16 0.75
C ASP A 33 -15.61 18.77 1.35
N LYS A 34 -14.49 18.72 0.60
CA LYS A 34 -13.20 19.33 0.97
C LYS A 34 -12.88 20.58 0.14
N GLY A 35 -13.87 21.12 -0.58
CA GLY A 35 -13.75 22.29 -1.45
C GLY A 35 -13.21 21.94 -2.84
N ASP A 36 -12.01 21.38 -2.92
CA ASP A 36 -11.39 21.03 -4.20
C ASP A 36 -11.79 19.64 -4.71
N TYR A 37 -12.24 18.76 -3.81
CA TYR A 37 -12.67 17.39 -4.11
C TYR A 37 -13.66 16.90 -3.03
N PHE A 38 -14.40 15.84 -3.35
CA PHE A 38 -15.19 15.09 -2.38
C PHE A 38 -14.40 13.90 -1.84
N LYS A 39 -14.44 13.67 -0.54
CA LYS A 39 -13.89 12.48 0.10
C LYS A 39 -15.03 11.57 0.53
N TYR A 40 -15.25 10.48 -0.20
CA TYR A 40 -16.23 9.45 0.18
C TYR A 40 -15.51 8.31 0.88
N CYS A 41 -16.08 7.82 1.98
CA CYS A 41 -15.47 6.78 2.82
C CYS A 41 -16.43 5.62 3.07
N GLY A 42 -15.92 4.39 3.00
CA GLY A 42 -16.70 3.19 3.34
C GLY A 42 -17.88 3.00 2.40
N GLU A 43 -19.05 2.68 2.96
CA GLU A 43 -20.32 2.47 2.26
C GLU A 43 -20.58 3.58 1.21
N GLU A 44 -20.45 4.85 1.59
CA GLU A 44 -20.71 5.98 0.69
C GLU A 44 -19.82 5.96 -0.58
N PHE A 45 -18.56 5.57 -0.46
CA PHE A 45 -17.68 5.45 -1.62
C PHE A 45 -18.07 4.29 -2.52
N TRP A 46 -18.35 3.13 -1.92
CA TRP A 46 -18.70 1.93 -2.67
C TRP A 46 -20.06 2.06 -3.35
N THR A 47 -21.07 2.60 -2.67
CA THR A 47 -22.36 2.98 -3.27
C THR A 47 -22.15 3.95 -4.42
N PHE A 48 -21.33 5.00 -4.23
CA PHE A 48 -21.10 6.02 -5.26
C PHE A 48 -20.57 5.45 -6.57
N ILE A 49 -19.63 4.50 -6.53
CA ILE A 49 -19.02 3.95 -7.75
C ILE A 49 -19.77 2.74 -8.34
N SER A 50 -20.60 2.06 -7.55
CA SER A 50 -21.24 0.81 -7.97
C SER A 50 -22.75 0.88 -8.10
N GLY A 51 -23.41 1.79 -7.39
CA GLY A 51 -24.86 1.82 -7.21
C GLY A 51 -25.39 0.83 -6.18
N GLU A 52 -24.53 0.08 -5.50
CA GLU A 52 -24.90 -1.00 -4.56
C GLU A 52 -24.46 -0.66 -3.12
N ASP A 53 -25.42 -0.56 -2.20
CA ASP A 53 -25.16 -0.21 -0.79
C ASP A 53 -24.43 -1.32 -0.01
N THR A 54 -24.54 -2.58 -0.45
CA THR A 54 -23.94 -3.72 0.25
C THR A 54 -22.51 -4.02 -0.20
N LEU A 55 -22.02 -3.38 -1.27
CA LEU A 55 -20.76 -3.78 -1.88
C LEU A 55 -19.57 -3.68 -0.91
N PHE A 56 -19.58 -2.72 0.02
CA PHE A 56 -18.49 -2.55 0.99
C PHE A 56 -18.33 -3.74 1.95
N THR A 57 -19.39 -4.52 2.19
CA THR A 57 -19.32 -5.78 2.93
C THR A 57 -19.07 -6.97 2.03
N ASP A 58 -19.68 -6.99 0.84
CA ASP A 58 -19.63 -8.13 -0.09
C ASP A 58 -18.21 -8.41 -0.59
N ILE A 59 -17.36 -7.38 -0.69
CA ILE A 59 -15.96 -7.53 -1.11
C ILE A 59 -15.04 -8.13 -0.03
N ILE A 60 -15.44 -8.11 1.26
CA ILE A 60 -14.57 -8.52 2.37
C ILE A 60 -14.34 -10.04 2.37
N GLU A 61 -15.39 -10.83 2.18
CA GLU A 61 -15.31 -12.29 2.24
C GLU A 61 -14.40 -12.86 1.12
N PRO A 62 -14.56 -12.48 -0.17
CA PRO A 62 -13.64 -12.91 -1.22
C PRO A 62 -12.20 -12.46 -1.01
N LEU A 63 -11.98 -11.26 -0.46
CA LEU A 63 -10.64 -10.77 -0.12
C LEU A 63 -10.03 -11.59 1.01
N GLY A 64 -10.79 -11.96 2.05
CA GLY A 64 -10.30 -12.78 3.16
C GLY A 64 -9.84 -14.17 2.71
N HIS A 65 -10.65 -14.86 1.90
CA HIS A 65 -10.32 -16.21 1.41
C HIS A 65 -9.13 -16.21 0.44
N LYS A 66 -9.13 -15.33 -0.57
CA LYS A 66 -8.03 -15.25 -1.55
C LYS A 66 -6.74 -14.68 -0.94
N ALA A 67 -6.85 -13.81 0.06
CA ALA A 67 -5.67 -13.32 0.79
C ALA A 67 -4.95 -14.47 1.49
N LYS A 68 -5.67 -15.45 2.07
CA LYS A 68 -5.04 -16.59 2.73
C LYS A 68 -4.13 -17.38 1.78
N GLU A 69 -4.60 -17.70 0.58
CA GLU A 69 -3.81 -18.42 -0.43
C GLU A 69 -2.54 -17.65 -0.83
N LYS A 70 -2.65 -16.33 -0.99
CA LYS A 70 -1.49 -15.48 -1.31
C LYS A 70 -0.56 -15.30 -0.12
N ASN A 71 -1.10 -15.30 1.10
CA ASN A 71 -0.33 -15.21 2.33
C ASN A 71 0.56 -16.43 2.51
N ASP A 72 0.07 -17.64 2.23
CA ASP A 72 0.88 -18.86 2.39
C ASP A 72 2.13 -18.83 1.48
N VAL A 73 1.94 -18.46 0.20
CA VAL A 73 3.05 -18.28 -0.76
C VAL A 73 4.00 -17.16 -0.35
N PHE A 74 3.45 -16.05 0.15
CA PHE A 74 4.25 -14.93 0.65
C PHE A 74 5.07 -15.34 1.88
N MET A 75 4.47 -16.04 2.84
CA MET A 75 5.13 -16.48 4.06
C MET A 75 6.26 -17.47 3.77
N GLU A 76 6.08 -18.36 2.79
CA GLU A 76 7.15 -19.23 2.33
C GLU A 76 8.31 -18.41 1.73
N SER A 77 8.01 -17.50 0.80
CA SER A 77 9.02 -16.64 0.16
C SER A 77 9.73 -15.74 1.19
N TYR A 78 9.01 -15.25 2.19
CA TYR A 78 9.53 -14.45 3.28
C TYR A 78 10.49 -15.26 4.15
N ALA A 79 10.10 -16.47 4.56
CA ALA A 79 10.96 -17.37 5.34
C ALA A 79 12.25 -17.73 4.57
N GLN A 80 12.15 -17.99 3.26
CA GLN A 80 13.32 -18.21 2.41
C GLN A 80 14.26 -17.00 2.43
N MET A 81 13.72 -15.79 2.35
CA MET A 81 14.52 -14.56 2.37
C MET A 81 15.21 -14.34 3.73
N ILE A 82 14.50 -14.60 4.84
CA ILE A 82 15.10 -14.57 6.18
C ILE A 82 16.27 -15.54 6.25
N ASN A 83 16.08 -16.80 5.85
CA ASN A 83 17.14 -17.81 5.88
C ASN A 83 18.34 -17.42 5.01
N LYS A 84 18.09 -16.86 3.82
CA LYS A 84 19.14 -16.37 2.93
C LYS A 84 19.95 -15.26 3.60
N PHE A 85 19.29 -14.24 4.14
CA PHE A 85 19.97 -13.13 4.82
C PHE A 85 20.67 -13.59 6.11
N THR A 86 20.08 -14.49 6.89
CA THR A 86 20.75 -15.07 8.05
C THR A 86 22.02 -15.81 7.65
N LYS A 87 21.99 -16.58 6.56
CA LYS A 87 23.16 -17.30 6.05
C LYS A 87 24.23 -16.35 5.54
N GLU A 88 23.85 -15.35 4.73
CA GLU A 88 24.77 -14.33 4.23
C GLU A 88 25.40 -13.55 5.39
N PHE A 89 24.58 -13.14 6.37
CA PHE A 89 25.05 -12.47 7.57
C PHE A 89 26.01 -13.34 8.38
N ALA A 90 25.69 -14.61 8.62
CA ALA A 90 26.55 -15.50 9.38
C ALA A 90 27.89 -15.73 8.68
N ASN A 91 27.87 -15.95 7.36
CA ASN A 91 29.08 -16.17 6.57
C ASN A 91 29.97 -14.93 6.54
N GLU A 92 29.39 -13.73 6.50
CA GLU A 92 30.15 -12.50 6.33
C GLU A 92 30.53 -11.85 7.65
N PHE A 93 29.67 -11.88 8.66
CA PHE A 93 29.80 -11.12 9.90
C PHE A 93 29.91 -11.97 11.16
N CYS A 94 29.91 -13.30 11.09
CA CYS A 94 30.22 -14.15 12.25
C CYS A 94 31.61 -14.81 12.13
N THR A 95 32.19 -15.16 13.28
CA THR A 95 33.41 -15.96 13.40
C THR A 95 33.12 -17.44 13.23
N ASP A 96 34.15 -18.27 13.07
CA ASP A 96 34.00 -19.74 13.00
C ASP A 96 33.38 -20.34 14.28
N SER A 97 33.51 -19.64 15.42
CA SER A 97 32.85 -20.00 16.68
C SER A 97 31.37 -19.56 16.76
N GLY A 98 30.84 -18.91 15.71
CA GLY A 98 29.46 -18.44 15.61
C GLY A 98 29.20 -17.09 16.29
N GLN A 99 30.21 -16.40 16.82
CA GLN A 99 30.05 -15.09 17.44
C GLN A 99 30.03 -13.98 16.39
N ILE A 100 29.26 -12.92 16.61
CA ILE A 100 29.25 -11.77 15.68
C ILE A 100 30.58 -11.01 15.76
N ASN A 101 31.23 -10.81 14.62
CA ASN A 101 32.35 -9.90 14.45
C ASN A 101 31.83 -8.45 14.33
N TRP A 102 31.53 -7.86 15.49
CA TRP A 102 30.98 -6.50 15.59
C TRP A 102 31.86 -5.45 14.92
N LYS A 103 33.18 -5.58 15.00
CA LYS A 103 34.11 -4.64 14.38
C LYS A 103 33.90 -4.60 12.87
N LYS A 104 33.90 -5.76 12.21
CA LYS A 104 33.67 -5.87 10.76
C LYS A 104 32.30 -5.32 10.37
N LEU A 105 31.26 -5.66 11.14
CA LEU A 105 29.89 -5.20 10.85
C LEU A 105 29.75 -3.68 10.94
N VAL A 106 30.31 -3.05 11.98
CA VAL A 106 30.26 -1.59 12.17
C VAL A 106 31.11 -0.88 11.12
N GLU A 107 32.29 -1.40 10.78
CA GLU A 107 33.11 -0.88 9.69
C GLU A 107 32.40 -0.96 8.34
N PHE A 108 31.70 -2.06 8.03
CA PHE A 108 30.90 -2.19 6.82
C PHE A 108 29.75 -1.17 6.76
N ASN A 109 29.02 -0.99 7.87
CA ASN A 109 27.84 -0.13 7.89
C ASN A 109 28.18 1.38 7.93
N SER A 110 29.22 1.75 8.67
CA SER A 110 29.52 3.14 9.02
C SER A 110 30.93 3.61 8.62
N GLY A 111 31.75 2.72 8.06
CA GLY A 111 33.09 3.07 7.59
C GLY A 111 33.06 4.05 6.42
N LYS A 112 34.14 4.83 6.27
CA LYS A 112 34.31 5.67 5.07
C LYS A 112 34.34 4.76 3.83
N LYS A 113 33.58 5.09 2.80
CA LYS A 113 33.71 4.42 1.49
C LYS A 113 35.16 4.55 0.99
N GLN A 114 35.76 3.43 0.63
CA GLN A 114 36.99 3.40 -0.16
C GLN A 114 36.70 3.72 -1.62
#